data_AF-L5KRP4-F1
#
_entry.id   AF-L5KRP4-F1
#
_cell.length_a   1.000
_cell.length_b   1.000
_cell.length_c   1.000
_cell.angle_alpha   90.00
_cell.angle_beta   90.00
_cell.angle_gamma   90.00
#
_symmetry.space_group_name_H-M   'P 1'
#
loop_
_entity.id
_entity.type
_entity.pdbx_description
1 polymer ?
#
loop_
_entity_poly.entity_id
_entity_poly.type
_entity_poly.pdbx_seq_one_letter_code
_entity_poly.pdbx_strand_id
1 'polypeptide(L)'
;MFTSRPNSIQKVGFSEKWLKWSELKQYQLLVDVPQINCDVKAGKIINPEFVVKCPAGCQDPKYHVYGTDVYASYSSVCAAAVHSGVLDNSGGKILVRKVAGQSGYKGSYSNGVQSLSLPRWRESFIISGETTKAYQNPSVPGTTAEPVTLMQVPGTTLVKATHTTLPKPSLSAGSTTSSPRLQPVGHRSWELDLWSTITYTSSQNSPRGNPDCKVDLSFLMDGSASIGKRRFRIQKQFLADIAQALDIGPAGPLMGVVQYSDNPATQFNLKTHMNSQDLKAAVEKITQRGGLSNVGRAISFVTKNFFSKANGNRGSAPNVAVVMVDGWPTDKVEEASRIARESGINIFFITIEGAVENEKQYVMEPNFANKAVCRTNGFYSLSVQSWFSLHKTVQPLVKRVCDTERLACSKTCFNSADIGFVIDGSSSVGTGNFRTVLQFVANLSKEFEISDTDTRIGAVQYTYEQRLEFGFDMYSTKSDILNAIKRVGYWSGGTSTGAAISYALEQLFKKSKPNKRKLMILITDGRSYDDIRIPAMAAYHKGVITYAIGIAWAAQDELDIIASYPAKDHAFFVDEFDNLYKFVPKVIQNICTEFNSQPRN
;
A
#
# COMPACT_ATOMS: atom_id res chain seq x y z
N MET A 1 43.73 15.60 -62.53
CA MET A 1 45.19 15.56 -62.32
C MET A 1 45.48 16.21 -60.98
N PHE A 2 46.16 15.48 -60.09
CA PHE A 2 46.76 15.90 -58.80
C PHE A 2 45.80 16.44 -57.72
N THR A 3 45.41 15.71 -56.66
CA THR A 3 46.15 15.07 -55.54
C THR A 3 47.20 15.96 -54.86
N SER A 4 46.82 16.54 -53.72
CA SER A 4 47.70 16.74 -52.56
C SER A 4 46.89 16.62 -51.25
N ARG A 5 47.40 15.77 -50.35
CA ARG A 5 47.03 15.59 -48.92
C ARG A 5 48.10 16.32 -48.07
N PRO A 6 48.08 16.32 -46.72
CA PRO A 6 46.99 16.36 -45.73
C PRO A 6 47.25 17.43 -44.61
N ASN A 7 46.27 17.75 -43.75
CA ASN A 7 46.42 17.72 -42.27
C ASN A 7 45.27 18.39 -41.48
N SER A 8 45.04 17.81 -40.30
CA SER A 8 44.37 18.33 -39.10
C SER A 8 42.83 18.47 -39.08
N ILE A 9 42.18 17.40 -38.61
CA ILE A 9 40.91 17.49 -37.89
C ILE A 9 41.25 17.66 -36.40
N GLN A 10 41.10 18.86 -35.86
CA GLN A 10 40.97 19.05 -34.41
C GLN A 10 39.53 18.70 -34.02
N LYS A 11 39.36 17.58 -33.31
CA LYS A 11 38.18 17.35 -32.47
C LYS A 11 38.31 18.24 -31.24
N VAL A 12 37.48 19.27 -31.14
CA VAL A 12 37.29 20.03 -29.90
C VAL A 12 36.50 19.13 -28.94
N GLY A 13 37.14 18.75 -27.84
CA GLY A 13 36.59 17.90 -26.79
C GLY A 13 35.57 18.65 -25.93
N PHE A 14 34.43 18.01 -25.68
CA PHE A 14 33.46 18.42 -24.67
C PHE A 14 33.53 17.45 -23.48
N SER A 15 34.24 17.90 -22.45
CA SER A 15 34.07 17.62 -21.00
C SER A 15 33.57 16.23 -20.57
N GLU A 16 34.51 15.31 -20.31
CA GLU A 16 34.37 14.24 -19.32
C GLU A 16 34.28 14.85 -17.90
N LYS A 17 33.07 15.15 -17.40
CA LYS A 17 32.89 15.49 -15.96
C LYS A 17 31.47 15.35 -15.37
N TRP A 18 30.57 14.59 -16.00
CA TRP A 18 29.17 14.46 -15.52
C TRP A 18 28.65 13.02 -15.34
N LEU A 19 29.53 12.03 -15.17
CA LEU A 19 29.17 10.63 -14.88
C LEU A 19 29.85 10.04 -13.62
N LYS A 20 30.22 10.89 -12.65
CA LYS A 20 30.79 10.45 -11.35
C LYS A 20 30.25 11.24 -10.14
N TRP A 21 28.94 11.50 -10.09
CA TRP A 21 28.30 12.23 -8.98
C TRP A 21 26.98 11.64 -8.48
N SER A 22 26.70 10.35 -8.72
CA SER A 22 25.48 9.67 -8.23
C SER A 22 25.70 8.48 -7.28
N GLU A 23 26.93 8.23 -6.81
CA GLU A 23 27.23 7.04 -5.97
C GLU A 23 27.96 7.31 -4.64
N LEU A 24 28.00 8.55 -4.13
CA LEU A 24 28.79 8.85 -2.91
C LEU A 24 28.06 9.68 -1.83
N LYS A 25 26.73 9.63 -1.75
CA LYS A 25 26.01 10.15 -0.57
C LYS A 25 24.88 9.23 -0.13
N GLN A 26 25.24 8.11 0.47
CA GLN A 26 24.40 7.52 1.51
C GLN A 26 25.29 6.95 2.61
N TYR A 27 25.05 7.44 3.83
CA TYR A 27 25.55 6.91 5.11
C TYR A 27 27.00 7.21 5.52
N GLN A 28 27.31 8.49 5.73
CA GLN A 28 28.15 8.89 6.87
C GLN A 28 27.24 9.53 7.94
N LEU A 29 26.37 8.72 8.51
CA LEU A 29 25.71 8.99 9.79
C LEU A 29 26.36 8.02 10.77
N LEU A 30 26.71 8.48 11.98
CA LEU A 30 27.16 7.62 13.08
C LEU A 30 26.09 6.54 13.33
N VAL A 31 26.28 5.36 12.73
CA VAL A 31 25.38 4.22 12.94
C VAL A 31 25.75 3.62 14.28
N ASP A 32 24.91 3.88 15.28
CA ASP A 32 24.98 3.17 16.55
C ASP A 32 24.75 1.68 16.25
N VAL A 33 25.74 0.84 16.54
CA VAL A 33 25.66 -0.61 16.26
C VAL A 33 24.59 -1.20 17.17
N PRO A 34 23.52 -1.82 16.63
CA PRO A 34 22.41 -2.28 17.45
C PRO A 34 22.87 -3.32 18.48
N GLN A 35 22.53 -3.11 19.74
CA GLN A 35 22.70 -4.13 20.78
C GLN A 35 21.58 -5.18 20.66
N ILE A 36 21.95 -6.46 20.74
CA ILE A 36 21.00 -7.58 20.65
C ILE A 36 21.08 -8.45 21.90
N ASN A 37 19.99 -9.10 22.30
CA ASN A 37 20.01 -10.02 23.44
C ASN A 37 20.61 -11.39 23.06
N CYS A 38 21.07 -12.15 24.06
CA CYS A 38 21.66 -13.48 23.84
C CYS A 38 20.68 -14.51 23.23
N ASP A 39 19.36 -14.28 23.27
CA ASP A 39 18.34 -15.18 22.69
C ASP A 39 18.04 -14.88 21.20
N VAL A 40 18.62 -13.82 20.64
CA VAL A 40 18.41 -13.46 19.24
C VAL A 40 19.08 -14.47 18.32
N LYS A 41 18.27 -15.13 17.48
CA LYS A 41 18.70 -16.10 16.48
C LYS A 41 19.01 -15.42 15.15
N ALA A 42 20.00 -15.90 14.41
CA ALA A 42 20.39 -15.28 13.14
C ALA A 42 19.24 -15.26 12.11
N GLY A 43 18.35 -16.25 12.14
CA GLY A 43 17.16 -16.32 11.28
C GLY A 43 16.13 -15.21 11.54
N LYS A 44 16.17 -14.53 12.69
CA LYS A 44 15.29 -13.38 12.99
C LYS A 44 15.77 -12.07 12.35
N ILE A 45 17.03 -12.00 11.91
CA ILE A 45 17.63 -10.79 11.33
C ILE A 45 17.56 -10.89 9.81
N ILE A 46 16.93 -9.93 9.15
CA ILE A 46 16.63 -10.00 7.70
C ILE A 46 17.89 -9.79 6.86
N ASN A 47 18.80 -8.92 7.31
CA ASN A 47 19.97 -8.51 6.55
C ASN A 47 20.93 -9.70 6.30
N PRO A 48 21.47 -9.86 5.07
CA PRO A 48 22.40 -10.94 4.75
C PRO A 48 23.78 -10.76 5.39
N GLU A 49 24.15 -9.52 5.70
CA GLU A 49 25.36 -9.17 6.44
C GLU A 49 25.04 -7.99 7.36
N PHE A 50 25.45 -8.07 8.63
CA PHE A 50 25.15 -7.05 9.64
C PHE A 50 26.15 -7.06 10.78
N VAL A 51 26.32 -5.89 11.41
CA VAL A 51 27.12 -5.71 12.62
C VAL A 51 26.17 -5.55 13.81
N VAL A 52 26.42 -6.30 14.88
CA VAL A 52 25.64 -6.26 16.13
C VAL A 52 26.59 -6.22 17.32
N LYS A 53 26.08 -5.72 18.47
CA LYS A 53 26.80 -5.75 19.74
C LYS A 53 26.11 -6.70 20.71
N CYS A 54 26.82 -7.74 21.14
CA CYS A 54 26.37 -8.74 22.09
C CYS A 54 26.68 -8.32 23.54
N PRO A 55 25.77 -8.58 24.50
CA PRO A 55 26.02 -8.39 25.92
C PRO A 55 26.91 -9.51 26.49
N ALA A 56 27.37 -9.32 27.72
CA ALA A 56 28.05 -10.35 28.49
C ALA A 56 27.08 -11.49 28.89
N GLY A 57 27.62 -12.68 29.19
CA GLY A 57 26.86 -13.77 29.81
C GLY A 57 26.06 -14.67 28.86
N CYS A 58 26.42 -14.76 27.58
CA CYS A 58 25.70 -15.56 26.59
C CYS A 58 26.09 -17.06 26.55
N GLN A 59 26.78 -17.58 27.58
CA GLN A 59 27.19 -19.00 27.68
C GLN A 59 26.11 -19.94 28.27
N ASP A 60 24.98 -19.39 28.74
CA ASP A 60 23.91 -20.18 29.34
C ASP A 60 23.35 -21.23 28.35
N PRO A 61 23.26 -22.52 28.74
CA PRO A 61 22.75 -23.60 27.88
C PRO A 61 21.36 -23.36 27.26
N LYS A 62 20.54 -22.45 27.82
CA LYS A 62 19.26 -22.06 27.22
C LYS A 62 19.41 -21.37 25.85
N TYR A 63 20.58 -20.80 25.56
CA TYR A 63 20.89 -20.17 24.28
C TYR A 63 21.50 -21.19 23.33
N HIS A 64 20.64 -21.93 22.64
CA HIS A 64 21.09 -23.04 21.80
C HIS A 64 21.93 -22.58 20.60
N VAL A 65 23.01 -23.32 20.36
CA VAL A 65 23.91 -23.18 19.21
C VAL A 65 23.94 -24.50 18.45
N TYR A 66 23.85 -24.45 17.13
CA TYR A 66 23.84 -25.63 16.27
C TYR A 66 24.92 -25.50 15.18
N GLY A 67 25.92 -26.37 15.23
CA GLY A 67 27.08 -26.34 14.33
C GLY A 67 28.34 -25.75 14.94
N THR A 68 29.44 -25.83 14.16
CA THR A 68 30.79 -25.37 14.50
C THR A 68 31.33 -24.61 13.29
N ASP A 69 31.90 -23.41 13.52
CA ASP A 69 32.38 -22.44 12.52
C ASP A 69 31.28 -21.87 11.60
N VAL A 70 30.49 -22.75 11.01
CA VAL A 70 29.26 -22.44 10.29
C VAL A 70 28.08 -22.89 11.13
N TYR A 71 27.26 -21.93 11.54
CA TYR A 71 26.15 -22.15 12.46
C TYR A 71 24.82 -22.13 11.71
N ALA A 72 23.92 -23.05 12.02
CA ALA A 72 22.57 -22.99 11.47
C ALA A 72 21.88 -21.70 11.94
N SER A 73 21.10 -21.03 11.09
CA SER A 73 20.48 -19.74 11.43
C SER A 73 19.47 -19.80 12.59
N TYR A 74 19.14 -21.02 13.04
CA TYR A 74 18.39 -21.29 14.26
C TYR A 74 19.18 -21.10 15.57
N SER A 75 20.50 -20.91 15.47
CA SER A 75 21.40 -20.68 16.61
C SER A 75 21.31 -19.25 17.12
N SER A 76 21.51 -19.08 18.43
CA SER A 76 21.77 -17.77 19.02
C SER A 76 23.02 -17.14 18.40
N VAL A 77 22.91 -15.88 17.97
CA VAL A 77 24.03 -15.13 17.35
C VAL A 77 25.17 -14.93 18.35
N CYS A 78 24.85 -14.48 19.56
CA CYS A 78 25.86 -14.15 20.57
C CYS A 78 26.47 -15.40 21.22
N ALA A 79 25.67 -16.44 21.48
CA ALA A 79 26.21 -17.69 22.01
C ALA A 79 27.10 -18.39 20.95
N ALA A 80 26.74 -18.32 19.66
CA ALA A 80 27.58 -18.83 18.58
C ALA A 80 28.88 -18.02 18.44
N ALA A 81 28.86 -16.71 18.70
CA ALA A 81 30.05 -15.86 18.69
C ALA A 81 31.02 -16.16 19.83
N VAL A 82 30.48 -16.51 21.01
CA VAL A 82 31.29 -17.02 22.12
C VAL A 82 31.83 -18.41 21.78
N HIS A 83 30.98 -19.32 21.28
CA HIS A 83 31.40 -20.66 20.86
C HIS A 83 32.55 -20.62 19.83
N SER A 84 32.48 -19.73 18.84
CA SER A 84 33.54 -19.57 17.82
C SER A 84 34.84 -18.93 18.36
N GLY A 85 34.81 -18.36 19.56
CA GLY A 85 35.94 -17.64 20.14
C GLY A 85 36.18 -16.25 19.53
N VAL A 86 35.25 -15.76 18.70
CA VAL A 86 35.29 -14.38 18.19
C VAL A 86 34.98 -13.37 19.31
N LEU A 87 34.15 -13.78 20.27
CA LEU A 87 33.92 -13.06 21.52
C LEU A 87 34.30 -13.94 22.72
N ASP A 88 34.71 -13.30 23.80
CA ASP A 88 34.67 -13.89 25.13
C ASP A 88 33.30 -13.66 25.80
N ASN A 89 33.14 -14.10 27.05
CA ASN A 89 31.88 -13.94 27.77
C ASN A 89 31.62 -12.50 28.25
N SER A 90 32.49 -11.53 27.95
CA SER A 90 32.29 -10.10 28.26
C SER A 90 31.42 -9.38 27.21
N GLY A 91 31.18 -10.02 26.07
CA GLY A 91 30.40 -9.45 24.97
C GLY A 91 31.23 -8.53 24.07
N GLY A 92 30.61 -7.96 23.03
CA GLY A 92 31.35 -7.15 22.06
C GLY A 92 30.67 -7.05 20.70
N LYS A 93 31.32 -6.35 19.77
CA LYS A 93 30.83 -6.19 18.39
C LYS A 93 31.29 -7.35 17.52
N ILE A 94 30.40 -7.82 16.66
CA ILE A 94 30.67 -8.88 15.69
C ILE A 94 30.08 -8.55 14.34
N LEU A 95 30.74 -9.02 13.29
CA LEU A 95 30.19 -9.08 11.95
C LEU A 95 29.59 -10.46 11.72
N VAL A 96 28.33 -10.49 11.29
CA VAL A 96 27.61 -11.72 10.96
C VAL A 96 27.31 -11.71 9.47
N ARG A 97 27.65 -12.80 8.79
CA ARG A 97 27.31 -13.01 7.38
C ARG A 97 26.50 -14.29 7.24
N LYS A 98 25.30 -14.17 6.70
CA LYS A 98 24.45 -15.30 6.32
C LYS A 98 24.99 -15.97 5.07
N VAL A 99 25.01 -17.29 5.09
CA VAL A 99 25.48 -18.14 3.99
C VAL A 99 24.46 -19.25 3.73
N ALA A 100 24.63 -19.97 2.61
CA ALA A 100 23.75 -21.09 2.29
C ALA A 100 23.75 -22.15 3.41
N GLY A 101 22.61 -22.79 3.58
CA GLY A 101 22.43 -23.90 4.52
C GLY A 101 23.30 -25.12 4.20
N GLN A 102 23.77 -25.83 5.23
CA GLN A 102 24.47 -27.10 5.08
C GLN A 102 23.54 -28.32 5.18
N SER A 103 23.98 -29.45 4.61
CA SER A 103 23.29 -30.76 4.68
C SER A 103 23.32 -31.38 6.08
N GLY A 104 24.18 -30.88 6.97
CA GLY A 104 24.24 -31.23 8.38
C GLY A 104 25.27 -30.36 9.10
N TYR A 105 25.08 -30.19 10.39
CA TYR A 105 25.91 -29.39 11.27
C TYR A 105 26.43 -30.28 12.39
N LYS A 106 27.73 -30.31 12.58
CA LYS A 106 28.37 -31.06 13.66
C LYS A 106 28.46 -30.16 14.90
N GLY A 107 27.83 -30.57 15.98
CA GLY A 107 28.00 -29.94 17.29
C GLY A 107 29.38 -30.25 17.87
N SER A 108 29.88 -29.32 18.69
CA SER A 108 31.13 -29.42 19.43
C SER A 108 31.02 -28.66 20.76
N TYR A 109 32.01 -28.82 21.62
CA TYR A 109 32.14 -28.00 22.82
C TYR A 109 33.35 -27.08 22.65
N SER A 110 33.13 -25.77 22.72
CA SER A 110 34.18 -24.77 22.53
C SER A 110 33.88 -23.51 23.31
N ASN A 111 34.92 -22.89 23.89
CA ASN A 111 34.84 -21.61 24.60
C ASN A 111 33.70 -21.53 25.65
N GLY A 112 33.45 -22.62 26.37
CA GLY A 112 32.43 -22.70 27.41
C GLY A 112 31.00 -22.90 26.91
N VAL A 113 30.78 -23.02 25.60
CA VAL A 113 29.46 -23.24 24.98
C VAL A 113 29.40 -24.64 24.38
N GLN A 114 28.33 -25.39 24.67
CA GLN A 114 28.01 -26.64 23.99
C GLN A 114 27.13 -26.35 22.78
N SER A 115 27.66 -26.55 21.57
CA SER A 115 26.84 -26.59 20.36
C SER A 115 26.31 -28.01 20.11
N LEU A 116 25.14 -28.09 19.50
CA LEU A 116 24.45 -29.33 19.18
C LEU A 116 24.58 -29.63 17.69
N SER A 117 24.54 -30.92 17.35
CA SER A 117 24.42 -31.33 15.95
C SER A 117 23.00 -31.04 15.46
N LEU A 118 22.89 -30.63 14.19
CA LEU A 118 21.61 -30.40 13.53
C LEU A 118 21.65 -31.08 12.16
N PRO A 119 20.59 -31.80 11.75
CA PRO A 119 20.43 -32.24 10.37
C PRO A 119 20.39 -31.04 9.41
N ARG A 120 20.16 -31.32 8.11
CA ARG A 120 20.07 -30.29 7.07
C ARG A 120 19.25 -29.08 7.52
N TRP A 121 19.82 -27.89 7.37
CA TRP A 121 19.16 -26.63 7.69
C TRP A 121 19.45 -25.61 6.60
N ARG A 122 18.43 -24.84 6.21
CA ARG A 122 18.36 -24.10 4.93
C ARG A 122 19.19 -22.83 4.84
N GLU A 123 19.61 -22.27 5.97
CA GLU A 123 20.34 -21.01 6.04
C GLU A 123 21.36 -21.11 7.18
N SER A 124 22.61 -20.76 6.91
CA SER A 124 23.65 -20.73 7.93
C SER A 124 24.15 -19.31 8.13
N PHE A 125 25.01 -19.12 9.10
CA PHE A 125 25.80 -17.91 9.22
C PHE A 125 27.20 -18.23 9.71
N ILE A 126 28.12 -17.33 9.37
CA ILE A 126 29.48 -17.29 9.88
C ILE A 126 29.68 -15.97 10.62
N ILE A 127 30.61 -15.98 11.58
CA ILE A 127 30.87 -14.87 12.48
C ILE A 127 32.34 -14.48 12.34
N SER A 128 32.62 -13.19 12.26
CA SER A 128 33.98 -12.66 12.27
C SER A 128 34.10 -11.46 13.21
N GLY A 129 35.32 -11.26 13.74
CA GLY A 129 35.64 -10.07 14.53
C GLY A 129 35.72 -8.82 13.64
N GLU A 130 35.44 -7.65 14.22
CA GLU A 130 35.60 -6.37 13.54
C GLU A 130 37.10 -6.09 13.32
N THR A 131 37.64 -6.43 12.15
CA THR A 131 39.01 -6.07 11.77
C THR A 131 39.01 -4.67 11.17
N THR A 132 39.48 -3.69 11.92
CA THR A 132 40.01 -2.45 11.33
C THR A 132 41.35 -2.77 10.65
N LYS A 133 41.34 -3.17 9.37
CA LYS A 133 42.30 -2.80 8.29
C LYS A 133 42.33 -3.83 7.14
N ALA A 134 42.21 -3.26 5.92
CA ALA A 134 42.73 -3.69 4.62
C ALA A 134 42.30 -5.06 4.04
N TYR A 135 41.52 -4.96 2.96
CA TYR A 135 41.35 -5.96 1.92
C TYR A 135 42.72 -6.55 1.48
N GLN A 136 42.95 -7.83 1.76
CA GLN A 136 43.81 -8.69 0.95
C GLN A 136 43.08 -10.03 0.76
N ASN A 137 42.85 -10.39 -0.51
CA ASN A 137 42.26 -11.65 -0.93
C ASN A 137 43.11 -12.83 -0.42
N PRO A 138 42.49 -13.89 0.14
CA PRO A 138 43.12 -15.21 0.16
C PRO A 138 42.95 -15.90 -1.21
N SER A 139 44.06 -16.43 -1.70
CA SER A 139 44.20 -17.27 -2.89
C SER A 139 43.38 -18.56 -2.76
N VAL A 140 42.65 -18.94 -3.81
CA VAL A 140 41.94 -20.22 -3.91
C VAL A 140 42.88 -21.29 -4.49
N PRO A 141 43.10 -22.45 -3.83
CA PRO A 141 43.70 -23.62 -4.46
C PRO A 141 42.67 -24.35 -5.33
N GLY A 142 43.05 -24.65 -6.57
CA GLY A 142 42.14 -25.13 -7.60
C GLY A 142 41.68 -26.58 -7.49
N THR A 143 40.67 -26.90 -8.28
CA THR A 143 40.53 -28.25 -8.86
C THR A 143 39.87 -28.13 -10.23
N THR A 144 40.44 -28.91 -11.14
CA THR A 144 40.31 -29.03 -12.58
C THR A 144 38.91 -29.41 -13.09
N ALA A 145 38.51 -28.83 -14.21
CA ALA A 145 37.47 -29.39 -15.09
C ALA A 145 37.99 -29.44 -16.54
N GLU A 146 38.06 -30.64 -17.10
CA GLU A 146 38.36 -30.92 -18.51
C GLU A 146 37.15 -30.61 -19.42
N PRO A 147 37.37 -30.33 -20.72
CA PRO A 147 36.31 -29.89 -21.63
C PRO A 147 35.57 -31.08 -22.28
N VAL A 148 34.25 -30.99 -22.36
CA VAL A 148 33.41 -31.92 -23.13
C VAL A 148 33.09 -31.33 -24.50
N THR A 149 33.42 -32.12 -25.53
CA THR A 149 33.25 -31.91 -26.96
C THR A 149 31.78 -31.84 -27.40
N LEU A 150 31.44 -30.86 -28.25
CA LEU A 150 30.17 -30.79 -28.98
C LEU A 150 30.27 -31.54 -30.32
N MET A 151 29.41 -32.54 -30.53
CA MET A 151 29.21 -33.20 -31.82
C MET A 151 28.23 -32.40 -32.71
N GLN A 152 28.59 -32.26 -33.99
CA GLN A 152 27.80 -31.72 -35.10
C GLN A 152 26.94 -32.79 -35.77
N VAL A 153 25.79 -32.41 -36.35
CA VAL A 153 25.21 -33.00 -37.60
C VAL A 153 24.42 -31.89 -38.38
N PRO A 154 24.33 -31.88 -39.74
CA PRO A 154 24.22 -30.64 -40.56
C PRO A 154 23.01 -30.50 -41.52
N GLY A 155 22.94 -29.33 -42.21
CA GLY A 155 22.29 -29.08 -43.54
C GLY A 155 20.80 -28.66 -43.51
N THR A 156 20.24 -27.74 -44.32
CA THR A 156 20.62 -27.11 -45.60
C THR A 156 19.73 -25.87 -45.95
N THR A 157 20.37 -24.86 -46.57
CA THR A 157 19.94 -23.92 -47.65
C THR A 157 18.76 -22.92 -47.56
N LEU A 158 19.16 -21.64 -47.41
CA LEU A 158 18.84 -20.37 -48.12
C LEU A 158 17.87 -20.35 -49.33
N VAL A 159 17.01 -19.30 -49.39
CA VAL A 159 16.86 -18.38 -50.54
C VAL A 159 16.59 -16.93 -50.06
N LYS A 160 17.13 -15.97 -50.82
CA LYS A 160 17.31 -14.52 -50.62
C LYS A 160 16.30 -13.72 -51.46
N ALA A 161 15.86 -12.54 -51.01
CA ALA A 161 15.37 -11.49 -51.92
C ALA A 161 15.50 -10.08 -51.32
N THR A 162 15.67 -9.11 -52.22
CA THR A 162 16.37 -7.83 -52.08
C THR A 162 15.40 -6.63 -52.13
N HIS A 163 15.86 -5.47 -51.64
CA HIS A 163 15.28 -4.12 -51.74
C HIS A 163 14.81 -3.72 -53.16
N THR A 164 13.87 -2.76 -53.30
CA THR A 164 14.10 -1.31 -53.57
C THR A 164 12.75 -0.56 -53.79
N THR A 165 12.85 0.78 -53.81
CA THR A 165 11.93 1.93 -53.62
C THR A 165 10.80 2.24 -54.64
N LEU A 166 9.87 3.09 -54.15
CA LEU A 166 8.82 3.93 -54.79
C LEU A 166 9.11 4.55 -56.17
N PRO A 167 8.06 4.89 -56.96
CA PRO A 167 7.53 6.28 -57.02
C PRO A 167 5.98 6.42 -57.17
N LYS A 168 5.51 7.67 -57.08
CA LYS A 168 4.11 8.20 -57.11
C LYS A 168 3.80 8.85 -58.50
N PRO A 169 2.66 9.54 -58.74
CA PRO A 169 1.32 9.12 -59.24
C PRO A 169 0.89 9.71 -60.62
N SER A 170 -0.27 9.31 -61.17
CA SER A 170 -1.13 10.17 -62.03
C SER A 170 -2.54 9.60 -62.35
N LEU A 171 -3.57 10.45 -62.15
CA LEU A 171 -4.84 10.72 -62.89
C LEU A 171 -5.68 9.55 -63.49
N SER A 172 -7.02 9.50 -63.47
CA SER A 172 -7.99 10.52 -63.91
C SER A 172 -9.47 10.18 -63.61
N ALA A 173 -10.30 11.25 -63.48
CA ALA A 173 -11.75 11.42 -63.78
C ALA A 173 -12.78 10.56 -63.01
N GLY A 174 -13.86 11.05 -62.37
CA GLY A 174 -14.84 12.13 -62.65
C GLY A 174 -16.22 11.45 -62.35
N SER A 175 -17.19 11.98 -61.62
CA SER A 175 -17.94 13.22 -61.84
C SER A 175 -18.92 13.52 -60.68
N THR A 176 -19.04 14.82 -60.34
CA THR A 176 -20.26 15.63 -60.03
C THR A 176 -21.42 15.06 -59.18
N THR A 177 -22.03 15.75 -58.19
CA THR A 177 -22.62 17.11 -58.23
C THR A 177 -22.95 17.70 -56.83
N SER A 178 -22.71 19.01 -56.70
CA SER A 178 -23.45 20.07 -55.99
C SER A 178 -23.87 19.99 -54.50
N SER A 179 -23.23 20.86 -53.69
CA SER A 179 -23.95 21.75 -52.75
C SER A 179 -24.46 23.00 -53.48
N PRO A 180 -25.37 23.79 -52.87
CA PRO A 180 -24.90 25.09 -52.40
C PRO A 180 -25.46 25.52 -51.03
N ARG A 181 -24.65 26.36 -50.38
CA ARG A 181 -24.88 27.10 -49.13
C ARG A 181 -25.39 28.51 -49.44
N LEU A 182 -26.26 29.08 -48.59
CA LEU A 182 -26.43 30.53 -48.28
C LEU A 182 -27.22 30.60 -46.95
N GLN A 183 -26.65 31.00 -45.80
CA GLN A 183 -26.40 32.35 -45.25
C GLN A 183 -27.53 32.90 -44.33
N PRO A 184 -27.24 33.88 -43.43
CA PRO A 184 -27.65 33.90 -42.02
C PRO A 184 -28.78 34.89 -41.69
N VAL A 185 -29.32 34.81 -40.47
CA VAL A 185 -30.16 35.88 -39.89
C VAL A 185 -29.65 36.21 -38.49
N GLY A 186 -29.24 37.46 -38.29
CA GLY A 186 -29.02 38.05 -36.99
C GLY A 186 -30.27 38.80 -36.53
N HIS A 187 -30.42 38.95 -35.22
CA HIS A 187 -31.14 40.07 -34.62
C HIS A 187 -30.44 40.47 -33.31
N ARG A 188 -29.99 41.73 -33.26
CA ARG A 188 -29.73 42.48 -32.02
C ARG A 188 -31.09 42.88 -31.42
N SER A 189 -31.20 42.94 -30.10
CA SER A 189 -31.03 44.21 -29.35
C SER A 189 -31.63 44.11 -27.92
N TRP A 190 -31.01 44.86 -27.01
CA TRP A 190 -31.45 45.48 -25.73
C TRP A 190 -32.61 44.92 -24.88
N GLU A 191 -32.32 44.60 -23.61
CA GLU A 191 -33.02 45.21 -22.46
C GLU A 191 -32.20 45.09 -21.15
N LEU A 192 -32.24 46.19 -20.40
CA LEU A 192 -31.54 46.49 -19.15
C LEU A 192 -32.39 46.07 -17.94
N ASP A 193 -31.71 45.90 -16.80
CA ASP A 193 -32.19 46.14 -15.43
C ASP A 193 -33.45 45.42 -14.91
N LEU A 194 -33.23 44.41 -14.08
CA LEU A 194 -34.14 44.03 -12.98
C LEU A 194 -33.31 43.53 -11.79
N TRP A 195 -32.67 44.46 -11.09
CA TRP A 195 -32.35 44.32 -9.67
C TRP A 195 -33.44 45.01 -8.84
N SER A 196 -33.73 44.47 -7.65
CA SER A 196 -34.81 44.82 -6.69
C SER A 196 -36.14 44.12 -7.01
N THR A 197 -36.82 43.39 -6.11
CA THR A 197 -36.87 43.46 -4.65
C THR A 197 -37.34 42.09 -4.11
N ILE A 198 -36.61 41.48 -3.16
CA ILE A 198 -37.21 40.46 -2.27
C ILE A 198 -36.98 40.94 -0.84
N THR A 199 -38.09 41.26 -0.19
CA THR A 199 -38.20 41.61 1.22
C THR A 199 -37.85 40.41 2.08
N TYR A 200 -36.74 40.52 2.82
CA TYR A 200 -36.37 39.57 3.87
C TYR A 200 -37.26 39.80 5.09
N THR A 201 -38.16 38.86 5.38
CA THR A 201 -38.72 38.71 6.73
C THR A 201 -37.63 38.12 7.62
N SER A 202 -37.23 38.87 8.65
CA SER A 202 -36.25 38.43 9.63
C SER A 202 -36.84 37.35 10.53
N SER A 203 -36.52 36.08 10.28
CA SER A 203 -36.46 35.08 11.34
C SER A 203 -35.02 35.05 11.86
N GLN A 204 -34.83 35.60 13.06
CA GLN A 204 -33.59 35.40 13.79
C GLN A 204 -33.51 33.93 14.21
N ASN A 205 -32.63 33.17 13.54
CA ASN A 205 -31.90 32.05 14.10
C ASN A 205 -30.82 31.62 13.11
N SER A 206 -29.68 32.32 13.14
CA SER A 206 -28.45 31.80 12.54
C SER A 206 -28.01 30.59 13.37
N PRO A 207 -27.74 29.41 12.78
CA PRO A 207 -27.21 28.30 13.55
C PRO A 207 -25.79 28.68 13.97
N ARG A 208 -25.60 29.02 15.25
CA ARG A 208 -24.27 29.13 15.84
C ARG A 208 -23.54 27.81 15.58
N GLY A 209 -22.29 27.87 15.14
CA GLY A 209 -21.47 26.70 14.87
C GLY A 209 -21.46 25.74 16.07
N ASN A 210 -21.34 24.44 15.81
CA ASN A 210 -21.30 23.44 16.88
C ASN A 210 -20.04 23.70 17.75
N PRO A 211 -20.17 24.10 19.02
CA PRO A 211 -19.03 24.44 19.87
C PRO A 211 -18.09 23.26 20.13
N ASP A 212 -18.55 22.03 19.87
CA ASP A 212 -17.76 20.80 20.00
C ASP A 212 -16.99 20.41 18.72
N CYS A 213 -17.13 21.19 17.63
CA CYS A 213 -16.49 20.90 16.35
C CYS A 213 -14.99 21.26 16.36
N LYS A 214 -14.16 20.39 16.91
CA LYS A 214 -12.70 20.57 16.96
C LYS A 214 -11.99 19.80 15.85
N VAL A 215 -11.86 20.41 14.68
CA VAL A 215 -11.13 19.86 13.53
C VAL A 215 -10.12 20.83 12.94
N ASP A 216 -9.10 20.30 12.27
CA ASP A 216 -8.11 21.06 11.51
C ASP A 216 -8.36 20.87 10.01
N LEU A 217 -8.86 21.90 9.34
CA LEU A 217 -9.44 21.84 8.01
C LEU A 217 -8.55 22.50 6.96
N SER A 218 -8.22 21.77 5.89
CA SER A 218 -7.61 22.30 4.68
C SER A 218 -8.59 22.25 3.53
N PHE A 219 -8.97 23.40 2.98
CA PHE A 219 -9.69 23.46 1.71
C PHE A 219 -8.72 23.45 0.54
N LEU A 220 -8.83 22.45 -0.32
CA LEU A 220 -8.13 22.37 -1.60
C LEU A 220 -9.04 22.99 -2.66
N MET A 221 -8.81 24.29 -2.90
CA MET A 221 -9.53 25.11 -3.86
C MET A 221 -8.98 24.88 -5.27
N ASP A 222 -9.85 24.55 -6.22
CA ASP A 222 -9.49 24.46 -7.63
C ASP A 222 -9.26 25.87 -8.19
N GLY A 223 -8.05 26.13 -8.64
CA GLY A 223 -7.62 27.36 -9.29
C GLY A 223 -7.35 27.19 -10.78
N SER A 224 -7.69 26.04 -11.37
CA SER A 224 -7.43 25.72 -12.78
C SER A 224 -8.16 26.66 -13.74
N ALA A 225 -7.80 26.61 -15.02
CA ALA A 225 -8.45 27.44 -16.03
C ALA A 225 -9.88 26.98 -16.37
N SER A 226 -10.22 25.70 -16.19
CA SER A 226 -11.49 25.11 -16.64
C SER A 226 -12.72 25.71 -15.94
N ILE A 227 -12.57 26.12 -14.67
CA ILE A 227 -13.68 26.71 -13.90
C ILE A 227 -14.03 28.14 -14.36
N GLY A 228 -13.08 28.88 -14.93
CA GLY A 228 -13.26 30.29 -15.27
C GLY A 228 -13.57 31.24 -14.08
N LYS A 229 -13.53 32.55 -14.34
CA LYS A 229 -13.59 33.58 -13.27
C LYS A 229 -14.91 33.61 -12.49
N ARG A 230 -16.04 33.34 -13.15
CA ARG A 230 -17.37 33.37 -12.52
C ARG A 230 -17.54 32.23 -11.51
N ARG A 231 -17.21 30.99 -11.89
CA ARG A 231 -17.30 29.83 -11.00
C ARG A 231 -16.26 29.91 -9.89
N PHE A 232 -15.08 30.45 -10.16
CA PHE A 232 -14.09 30.73 -9.11
C PHE A 232 -14.63 31.70 -8.04
N ARG A 233 -15.39 32.74 -8.42
CA ARG A 233 -16.06 33.62 -7.44
C ARG A 233 -17.11 32.89 -6.61
N ILE A 234 -17.88 31.97 -7.21
CA ILE A 234 -18.84 31.12 -6.49
C ILE A 234 -18.10 30.21 -5.49
N GLN A 235 -16.95 29.63 -5.89
CA GLN A 235 -16.11 28.82 -5.02
C GLN A 235 -15.61 29.61 -3.80
N LYS A 236 -15.15 30.85 -4.00
CA LYS A 236 -14.76 31.74 -2.90
C LYS A 236 -15.91 32.02 -1.94
N GLN A 237 -17.10 32.30 -2.47
CA GLN A 237 -18.28 32.50 -1.62
C GLN A 237 -18.60 31.25 -0.80
N PHE A 238 -18.54 30.06 -1.41
CA PHE A 238 -18.76 28.80 -0.71
C PHE A 238 -17.77 28.59 0.45
N LEU A 239 -16.49 28.89 0.26
CA LEU A 239 -15.50 28.82 1.34
C LEU A 239 -15.81 29.79 2.48
N ALA A 240 -16.25 31.02 2.16
CA ALA A 240 -16.67 32.00 3.15
C ALA A 240 -17.91 31.56 3.92
N ASP A 241 -18.90 30.98 3.25
CA ASP A 241 -20.13 30.46 3.85
C ASP A 241 -19.84 29.28 4.79
N ILE A 242 -18.91 28.39 4.40
CA ILE A 242 -18.44 27.30 5.28
C ILE A 242 -17.74 27.87 6.51
N ALA A 243 -16.82 28.81 6.34
CA ALA A 243 -16.10 29.40 7.46
C ALA A 243 -17.07 30.01 8.48
N GLN A 244 -18.08 30.74 7.99
CA GLN A 244 -19.11 31.31 8.84
C GLN A 244 -19.97 30.25 9.53
N ALA A 245 -20.35 29.18 8.83
CA ALA A 245 -21.18 28.11 9.37
C ALA A 245 -20.44 27.19 10.37
N LEU A 246 -19.12 27.03 10.20
CA LEU A 246 -18.25 26.34 11.15
C LEU A 246 -17.92 27.19 12.37
N ASP A 247 -18.16 28.49 12.32
CA ASP A 247 -17.75 29.46 13.33
C ASP A 247 -16.23 29.36 13.63
N ILE A 248 -15.40 29.54 12.58
CA ILE A 248 -13.94 29.46 12.71
C ILE A 248 -13.46 30.37 13.83
N GLY A 249 -12.69 29.81 14.76
CA GLY A 249 -12.31 30.46 16.00
C GLY A 249 -11.05 29.87 16.62
N PRO A 250 -10.42 30.56 17.59
CA PRO A 250 -9.20 30.09 18.25
C PRO A 250 -9.42 28.81 19.08
N ALA A 251 -10.65 28.53 19.52
CA ALA A 251 -11.01 27.27 20.18
C ALA A 251 -11.16 26.09 19.20
N GLY A 252 -11.14 26.36 17.89
CA GLY A 252 -11.50 25.44 16.82
C GLY A 252 -12.99 25.54 16.45
N PRO A 253 -13.36 25.15 15.21
CA PRO A 253 -12.53 24.55 14.16
C PRO A 253 -11.52 25.54 13.52
N LEU A 254 -10.38 25.02 13.07
CA LEU A 254 -9.35 25.81 12.36
C LEU A 254 -9.44 25.53 10.86
N MET A 255 -9.26 26.55 10.03
CA MET A 255 -9.35 26.43 8.58
C MET A 255 -8.20 27.17 7.88
N GLY A 256 -7.60 26.50 6.89
CA GLY A 256 -6.74 27.15 5.91
C GLY A 256 -7.05 26.69 4.50
N VAL A 257 -6.42 27.35 3.53
CA VAL A 257 -6.74 27.21 2.10
C VAL A 257 -5.48 26.96 1.31
N VAL A 258 -5.52 25.90 0.49
CA VAL A 258 -4.53 25.59 -0.53
C VAL A 258 -5.20 25.72 -1.88
N GLN A 259 -4.67 26.58 -2.75
CA GLN A 259 -5.13 26.66 -4.13
C GLN A 259 -4.27 25.74 -4.98
N TYR A 260 -4.89 24.87 -5.78
CA TYR A 260 -4.18 24.01 -6.72
C TYR A 260 -4.54 24.34 -8.16
N SER A 261 -3.56 24.14 -9.03
CA SER A 261 -3.74 24.08 -10.47
C SER A 261 -2.70 23.13 -11.05
N ASP A 262 -1.73 23.61 -11.83
CA ASP A 262 -0.56 22.82 -12.22
C ASP A 262 0.27 22.45 -10.97
N ASN A 263 0.39 23.39 -10.03
CA ASN A 263 1.13 23.23 -8.78
C ASN A 263 0.32 23.78 -7.60
N PRO A 264 0.22 23.06 -6.47
CA PRO A 264 -0.46 23.56 -5.27
C PRO A 264 0.34 24.66 -4.57
N ALA A 265 -0.35 25.61 -3.96
CA ALA A 265 0.23 26.63 -3.10
C ALA A 265 -0.71 27.00 -1.95
N THR A 266 -0.16 27.07 -0.73
CA THR A 266 -0.87 27.57 0.44
C THR A 266 -1.18 29.05 0.29
N GLN A 267 -2.46 29.41 0.37
CA GLN A 267 -2.91 30.80 0.43
C GLN A 267 -2.77 31.33 1.86
N PHE A 268 -3.20 30.51 2.83
CA PHE A 268 -2.98 30.73 4.25
C PHE A 268 -3.14 29.41 5.02
N ASN A 269 -2.46 29.29 6.16
CA ASN A 269 -2.44 28.09 6.99
C ASN A 269 -3.43 28.17 8.17
N LEU A 270 -3.50 27.10 8.97
CA LEU A 270 -4.48 26.94 10.08
C LEU A 270 -4.36 28.01 11.16
N LYS A 271 -3.20 28.67 11.28
CA LYS A 271 -2.96 29.72 12.28
C LYS A 271 -3.02 31.15 11.76
N THR A 272 -3.28 31.34 10.46
CA THR A 272 -3.22 32.67 9.84
C THR A 272 -4.46 33.51 10.18
N HIS A 273 -5.65 32.91 10.13
CA HIS A 273 -6.92 33.58 10.42
C HIS A 273 -7.69 32.79 11.47
N MET A 274 -8.01 33.43 12.59
CA MET A 274 -8.65 32.81 13.76
C MET A 274 -10.08 33.29 14.00
N ASN A 275 -10.70 33.94 13.02
CA ASN A 275 -12.12 34.29 13.04
C ASN A 275 -12.72 34.25 11.63
N SER A 276 -14.02 33.98 11.57
CA SER A 276 -14.77 33.82 10.31
C SER A 276 -14.74 35.07 9.42
N GLN A 277 -14.79 36.27 10.00
CA GLN A 277 -14.80 37.54 9.25
C GLN A 277 -13.46 37.79 8.52
N ASP A 278 -12.34 37.64 9.21
CA ASP A 278 -11.00 37.81 8.63
C ASP A 278 -10.72 36.75 7.58
N LEU A 279 -11.14 35.51 7.83
CA LEU A 279 -11.00 34.43 6.86
C LEU A 279 -11.80 34.74 5.60
N LYS A 280 -13.05 35.21 5.73
CA LYS A 280 -13.87 35.65 4.59
C LYS A 280 -13.16 36.74 3.78
N ALA A 281 -12.66 37.78 4.44
CA ALA A 281 -11.94 38.87 3.79
C ALA A 281 -10.65 38.39 3.09
N ALA A 282 -9.95 37.41 3.67
CA ALA A 282 -8.77 36.80 3.07
C ALA A 282 -9.13 35.94 1.84
N VAL A 283 -10.20 35.13 1.93
CA VAL A 283 -10.70 34.32 0.80
C VAL A 283 -11.05 35.21 -0.37
N GLU A 284 -11.75 36.32 -0.15
CA GLU A 284 -12.13 37.27 -1.20
C GLU A 284 -10.93 37.80 -2.01
N LYS A 285 -9.76 37.96 -1.37
CA LYS A 285 -8.52 38.45 -2.01
C LYS A 285 -7.79 37.39 -2.85
N ILE A 286 -8.13 36.11 -2.71
CA ILE A 286 -7.49 35.04 -3.47
C ILE A 286 -7.77 35.25 -4.97
N THR A 287 -6.70 35.21 -5.77
CA THR A 287 -6.73 35.28 -7.23
C THR A 287 -6.57 33.90 -7.86
N GLN A 288 -7.31 33.63 -8.93
CA GLN A 288 -7.22 32.37 -9.69
C GLN A 288 -5.88 32.30 -10.43
N ARG A 289 -5.18 31.15 -10.35
CA ARG A 289 -3.88 30.94 -10.98
C ARG A 289 -3.94 30.41 -12.41
N GLY A 290 -5.00 29.70 -12.78
CA GLY A 290 -5.11 29.00 -14.07
C GLY A 290 -4.22 27.76 -14.14
N GLY A 291 -4.31 27.02 -15.24
CA GLY A 291 -3.59 25.75 -15.47
C GLY A 291 -4.51 24.53 -15.45
N LEU A 292 -3.94 23.35 -15.22
CA LEU A 292 -4.65 22.07 -15.09
C LEU A 292 -5.26 21.87 -13.69
N SER A 293 -6.10 20.85 -13.50
CA SER A 293 -6.71 20.49 -12.21
C SER A 293 -6.01 19.28 -11.58
N ASN A 294 -4.73 19.45 -11.18
CA ASN A 294 -3.92 18.35 -10.60
C ASN A 294 -4.25 18.12 -9.11
N VAL A 295 -5.35 17.41 -8.85
CA VAL A 295 -5.85 17.06 -7.52
C VAL A 295 -4.91 16.14 -6.77
N GLY A 296 -4.36 15.11 -7.42
CA GLY A 296 -3.45 14.15 -6.80
C GLY A 296 -2.21 14.85 -6.23
N ARG A 297 -1.63 15.76 -7.02
CA ARG A 297 -0.54 16.63 -6.57
C ARG A 297 -0.93 17.51 -5.37
N ALA A 298 -2.14 18.07 -5.39
CA ALA A 298 -2.64 18.91 -4.29
C ALA A 298 -2.79 18.14 -2.98
N ILE A 299 -3.37 16.93 -3.03
CA ILE A 299 -3.51 16.05 -1.87
C ILE A 299 -2.14 15.66 -1.30
N SER A 300 -1.19 15.32 -2.18
CA SER A 300 0.20 15.01 -1.79
C SER A 300 0.89 16.20 -1.10
N PHE A 301 0.68 17.41 -1.62
CA PHE A 301 1.22 18.63 -1.02
C PHE A 301 0.66 18.92 0.37
N VAL A 302 -0.66 18.80 0.56
CA VAL A 302 -1.31 19.00 1.85
C VAL A 302 -0.83 17.99 2.87
N THR A 303 -0.69 16.74 2.46
CA THR A 303 -0.18 15.65 3.30
C THR A 303 1.24 15.91 3.80
N LYS A 304 2.13 16.38 2.91
CA LYS A 304 3.55 16.58 3.23
C LYS A 304 3.86 17.90 3.93
N ASN A 305 3.13 18.97 3.60
CA ASN A 305 3.53 20.33 3.96
C ASN A 305 2.51 21.06 4.84
N PHE A 306 1.21 20.84 4.62
CA PHE A 306 0.19 21.69 5.24
C PHE A 306 -0.11 21.30 6.69
N PHE A 307 -0.40 20.02 6.95
CA PHE A 307 -0.74 19.51 8.28
C PHE A 307 0.49 19.32 9.20
N SER A 308 1.22 20.40 9.45
CA SER A 308 2.39 20.42 10.34
C SER A 308 2.17 21.33 11.54
N LYS A 309 2.87 21.06 12.66
CA LYS A 309 2.85 21.93 13.84
C LYS A 309 3.23 23.38 13.49
N ALA A 310 4.19 23.56 12.57
CA ALA A 310 4.62 24.87 12.09
C ALA A 310 3.48 25.68 11.44
N ASN A 311 2.52 24.98 10.82
CA ASN A 311 1.38 25.56 10.13
C ASN A 311 0.10 25.62 10.99
N GLY A 312 0.18 25.30 12.28
CA GLY A 312 -0.94 25.37 13.23
C GLY A 312 -1.72 24.07 13.41
N ASN A 313 -1.24 22.94 12.88
CA ASN A 313 -1.85 21.64 13.15
C ASN A 313 -1.71 21.29 14.65
N ARG A 314 -2.83 20.99 15.31
CA ARG A 314 -2.89 20.66 16.73
C ARG A 314 -2.48 19.21 17.01
N GLY A 315 -2.65 18.31 16.04
CA GLY A 315 -2.35 16.87 16.17
C GLY A 315 -3.30 16.09 17.09
N SER A 316 -3.96 16.75 18.05
CA SER A 316 -5.04 16.18 18.86
C SER A 316 -6.43 16.30 18.20
N ALA A 317 -6.56 17.14 17.16
CA ALA A 317 -7.79 17.31 16.39
C ALA A 317 -7.70 16.51 15.07
N PRO A 318 -8.80 15.94 14.55
CA PRO A 318 -8.81 15.28 13.25
C PRO A 318 -8.39 16.23 12.12
N ASN A 319 -7.45 15.77 11.28
CA ASN A 319 -7.09 16.47 10.06
C ASN A 319 -8.13 16.17 8.98
N VAL A 320 -8.65 17.21 8.33
CA VAL A 320 -9.68 17.09 7.29
C VAL A 320 -9.23 17.86 6.05
N ALA A 321 -9.15 17.19 4.91
CA ALA A 321 -8.93 17.83 3.62
C ALA A 321 -10.23 17.81 2.81
N VAL A 322 -10.77 18.98 2.47
CA VAL A 322 -11.92 19.09 1.57
C VAL A 322 -11.41 19.45 0.19
N VAL A 323 -11.58 18.54 -0.76
CA VAL A 323 -11.18 18.69 -2.15
C VAL A 323 -12.39 19.06 -2.98
N MET A 324 -12.28 20.12 -3.79
CA MET A 324 -13.32 20.53 -4.72
C MET A 324 -12.78 20.42 -6.13
N VAL A 325 -13.48 19.71 -7.02
CA VAL A 325 -13.12 19.62 -8.44
C VAL A 325 -14.32 19.95 -9.33
N ASP A 326 -14.07 20.66 -10.43
CA ASP A 326 -15.04 20.89 -11.51
C ASP A 326 -14.88 19.77 -12.55
N GLY A 327 -15.83 18.84 -12.59
CA GLY A 327 -15.75 17.64 -13.43
C GLY A 327 -14.85 16.57 -12.83
N TRP A 328 -13.62 16.43 -13.35
CA TRP A 328 -12.69 15.37 -12.96
C TRP A 328 -11.22 15.85 -12.93
N PRO A 329 -10.36 15.19 -12.11
CA PRO A 329 -8.94 15.51 -12.05
C PRO A 329 -8.20 15.27 -13.36
N THR A 330 -7.13 16.05 -13.59
CA THR A 330 -6.20 15.84 -14.72
C THR A 330 -5.04 14.90 -14.39
N ASP A 331 -4.94 14.43 -13.14
CA ASP A 331 -3.95 13.47 -12.66
C ASP A 331 -4.61 12.33 -11.86
N LYS A 332 -3.83 11.30 -11.53
CA LYS A 332 -4.30 10.19 -10.68
C LYS A 332 -4.32 10.61 -9.22
N VAL A 333 -5.38 10.23 -8.50
CA VAL A 333 -5.59 10.61 -7.10
C VAL A 333 -5.39 9.44 -6.14
N GLU A 334 -5.52 8.19 -6.59
CA GLU A 334 -5.50 6.99 -5.73
C GLU A 334 -4.28 6.97 -4.80
N GLU A 335 -3.08 7.12 -5.35
CA GLU A 335 -1.84 6.99 -4.58
C GLU A 335 -1.61 8.16 -3.62
N ALA A 336 -1.86 9.40 -4.05
CA ALA A 336 -1.73 10.56 -3.18
C ALA A 336 -2.74 10.52 -2.03
N SER A 337 -3.98 10.14 -2.34
CA SER A 337 -5.05 10.03 -1.36
C SER A 337 -4.82 8.88 -0.39
N ARG A 338 -4.25 7.77 -0.86
CA ARG A 338 -3.78 6.70 0.00
C ARG A 338 -2.82 7.26 1.05
N ILE A 339 -1.72 7.90 0.64
CA ILE A 339 -0.72 8.41 1.59
C ILE A 339 -1.35 9.39 2.59
N ALA A 340 -2.27 10.24 2.13
CA ALA A 340 -3.02 11.14 3.00
C ALA A 340 -3.84 10.40 4.06
N ARG A 341 -4.63 9.40 3.67
CA ARG A 341 -5.44 8.57 4.59
C ARG A 341 -4.55 7.81 5.59
N GLU A 342 -3.43 7.28 5.12
CA GLU A 342 -2.43 6.60 5.95
C GLU A 342 -1.81 7.53 6.99
N SER A 343 -1.69 8.82 6.65
CA SER A 343 -1.25 9.88 7.56
C SER A 343 -2.39 10.39 8.48
N GLY A 344 -3.56 9.75 8.46
CA GLY A 344 -4.71 10.12 9.29
C GLY A 344 -5.51 11.32 8.79
N ILE A 345 -5.37 11.69 7.51
CA ILE A 345 -6.11 12.80 6.91
C ILE A 345 -7.45 12.29 6.37
N ASN A 346 -8.53 12.95 6.80
CA ASN A 346 -9.88 12.67 6.34
C ASN A 346 -10.19 13.45 5.07
N ILE A 347 -10.26 12.76 3.93
CA ILE A 347 -10.54 13.41 2.64
C ILE A 347 -12.05 13.42 2.40
N PHE A 348 -12.62 14.61 2.31
CA PHE A 348 -13.92 14.86 1.69
C PHE A 348 -13.71 15.29 0.24
N PHE A 349 -14.52 14.73 -0.65
CA PHE A 349 -14.39 14.99 -2.08
C PHE A 349 -15.70 15.53 -2.63
N ILE A 350 -15.68 16.79 -3.06
CA ILE A 350 -16.80 17.51 -3.65
C ILE A 350 -16.58 17.52 -5.16
N THR A 351 -17.42 16.79 -5.88
CA THR A 351 -17.44 16.79 -7.35
C THR A 351 -18.57 17.68 -7.82
N ILE A 352 -18.26 18.73 -8.56
CA ILE A 352 -19.23 19.66 -9.15
C ILE A 352 -19.33 19.33 -10.64
N GLU A 353 -20.53 19.15 -11.18
CA GLU A 353 -20.73 18.83 -12.61
C GLU A 353 -19.85 17.64 -13.06
N GLY A 354 -19.91 16.52 -12.32
CA GLY A 354 -19.09 15.34 -12.59
C GLY A 354 -19.33 14.71 -13.97
N ALA A 355 -18.38 13.88 -14.42
CA ALA A 355 -18.41 13.26 -15.75
C ALA A 355 -19.72 12.50 -16.03
N VAL A 356 -20.36 12.82 -17.15
CA VAL A 356 -21.49 12.05 -17.68
C VAL A 356 -21.01 10.75 -18.35
N GLU A 357 -21.91 9.81 -18.63
CA GLU A 357 -21.55 8.44 -19.05
C GLU A 357 -20.63 8.38 -20.27
N ASN A 358 -20.89 9.21 -21.28
CA ASN A 358 -20.09 9.31 -22.51
C ASN A 358 -18.71 9.94 -22.29
N GLU A 359 -18.52 10.66 -21.18
CA GLU A 359 -17.26 11.31 -20.82
C GLU A 359 -16.38 10.44 -19.93
N LYS A 360 -16.94 9.43 -19.26
CA LYS A 360 -16.20 8.54 -18.34
C LYS A 360 -14.98 7.88 -18.98
N GLN A 361 -15.01 7.63 -20.29
CA GLN A 361 -13.88 7.07 -21.04
C GLN A 361 -12.65 8.00 -21.12
N TYR A 362 -12.84 9.31 -20.96
CA TYR A 362 -11.77 10.32 -20.99
C TYR A 362 -11.24 10.65 -19.59
N VAL A 363 -11.87 10.11 -18.56
CA VAL A 363 -11.45 10.32 -17.17
C VAL A 363 -10.16 9.53 -16.93
N MET A 364 -9.11 10.25 -16.54
CA MET A 364 -7.78 9.68 -16.28
C MET A 364 -7.79 8.53 -15.27
N GLU A 365 -8.69 8.60 -14.29
CA GLU A 365 -8.87 7.59 -13.27
C GLU A 365 -10.37 7.40 -12.96
N PRO A 366 -10.99 6.30 -13.45
CA PRO A 366 -12.37 5.98 -13.11
C PRO A 366 -12.55 5.85 -11.60
N ASN A 367 -13.74 6.24 -11.11
CA ASN A 367 -14.07 6.23 -9.68
C ASN A 367 -13.09 7.02 -8.80
N PHE A 368 -12.44 8.09 -9.34
CA PHE A 368 -11.48 8.92 -8.61
C PHE A 368 -11.99 9.38 -7.24
N ALA A 369 -13.26 9.79 -7.14
CA ALA A 369 -13.83 10.25 -5.87
C ALA A 369 -13.82 9.13 -4.83
N ASN A 370 -14.26 7.92 -5.20
CA ASN A 370 -14.23 6.73 -4.33
C ASN A 370 -12.80 6.34 -3.95
N LYS A 371 -11.85 6.50 -4.88
CA LYS A 371 -10.43 6.25 -4.64
C LYS A 371 -9.76 7.30 -3.76
N ALA A 372 -10.30 8.52 -3.71
CA ALA A 372 -9.75 9.63 -2.94
C ALA A 372 -10.29 9.68 -1.50
N VAL A 373 -11.58 9.47 -1.32
CA VAL A 373 -12.22 9.50 -0.01
C VAL A 373 -11.81 8.34 0.88
N CYS A 374 -12.19 8.44 2.15
CA CYS A 374 -11.84 7.44 3.15
C CYS A 374 -12.66 6.19 3.15
N ARG A 375 -13.97 6.33 2.91
CA ARG A 375 -14.90 5.20 2.77
C ARG A 375 -15.88 5.54 1.67
N THR A 376 -16.25 4.53 0.89
CA THR A 376 -17.18 4.64 -0.24
C THR A 376 -18.65 4.52 0.18
N ASN A 377 -18.98 4.84 1.43
CA ASN A 377 -20.33 4.76 1.99
C ASN A 377 -21.20 6.02 1.74
N GLY A 378 -20.76 6.92 0.87
CA GLY A 378 -21.43 8.18 0.57
C GLY A 378 -21.28 9.29 1.63
N PHE A 379 -20.59 9.02 2.75
CA PHE A 379 -20.37 10.03 3.80
C PHE A 379 -19.31 11.06 3.41
N TYR A 380 -18.23 10.63 2.78
CA TYR A 380 -17.09 11.51 2.45
C TYR A 380 -17.18 12.13 1.05
N SER A 381 -18.07 11.61 0.19
CA SER A 381 -18.30 12.15 -1.15
C SER A 381 -19.56 13.02 -1.19
N LEU A 382 -19.47 14.13 -1.91
CA LEU A 382 -20.56 15.06 -2.16
C LEU A 382 -20.60 15.36 -3.66
N SER A 383 -21.67 14.95 -4.33
CA SER A 383 -21.88 15.25 -5.75
C SER A 383 -22.83 16.43 -5.88
N VAL A 384 -22.40 17.46 -6.61
CA VAL A 384 -23.13 18.70 -6.82
C VAL A 384 -23.45 18.82 -8.30
N GLN A 385 -24.73 18.93 -8.63
CA GLN A 385 -25.19 18.91 -10.03
C GLN A 385 -24.84 20.18 -10.80
N SER A 386 -24.70 21.31 -10.10
CA SER A 386 -24.35 22.58 -10.72
C SER A 386 -23.71 23.52 -9.71
N TRP A 387 -22.81 24.38 -10.19
CA TRP A 387 -22.23 25.48 -9.42
C TRP A 387 -23.26 26.34 -8.66
N PHE A 388 -24.45 26.56 -9.23
CA PHE A 388 -25.50 27.34 -8.56
C PHE A 388 -26.07 26.64 -7.33
N SER A 389 -26.00 25.31 -7.27
CA SER A 389 -26.48 24.49 -6.15
C SER A 389 -25.40 24.20 -5.10
N LEU A 390 -24.16 24.66 -5.31
CA LEU A 390 -23.05 24.42 -4.39
C LEU A 390 -23.35 24.90 -2.98
N HIS A 391 -24.04 26.04 -2.83
CA HIS A 391 -24.46 26.57 -1.52
C HIS A 391 -25.30 25.58 -0.69
N LYS A 392 -26.06 24.68 -1.32
CA LYS A 392 -26.85 23.65 -0.63
C LYS A 392 -25.98 22.60 0.07
N THR A 393 -24.70 22.53 -0.29
CA THR A 393 -23.71 21.59 0.25
C THR A 393 -23.08 22.08 1.56
N VAL A 394 -23.25 23.37 1.91
CA VAL A 394 -22.66 23.98 3.11
C VAL A 394 -23.05 23.20 4.37
N GLN A 395 -24.36 23.08 4.64
CA GLN A 395 -24.85 22.43 5.85
C GLN A 395 -24.54 20.92 5.89
N PRO A 396 -24.74 20.13 4.80
CA PRO A 396 -24.30 18.74 4.77
C PRO A 396 -22.80 18.56 5.04
N LEU A 397 -21.94 19.40 4.46
CA LEU A 397 -20.50 19.32 4.66
C LEU A 397 -20.12 19.65 6.11
N VAL A 398 -20.62 20.77 6.65
CA VAL A 398 -20.38 21.19 8.04
C VAL A 398 -20.77 20.08 9.02
N LYS A 399 -21.96 19.49 8.85
CA LYS A 399 -22.43 18.38 9.69
C LYS A 399 -21.47 17.18 9.65
N ARG A 400 -20.99 16.81 8.45
CA ARG A 400 -20.09 15.64 8.28
C ARG A 400 -18.66 15.91 8.77
N VAL A 401 -18.16 17.12 8.58
CA VAL A 401 -16.84 17.55 9.04
C VAL A 401 -16.80 17.68 10.56
N CYS A 402 -17.91 18.03 11.21
CA CYS A 402 -17.98 18.11 12.67
C CYS A 402 -18.32 16.77 13.36
N ASP A 403 -18.61 15.70 12.60
CA ASP A 403 -18.90 14.37 13.13
C ASP A 403 -17.58 13.61 13.38
N THR A 404 -16.88 14.01 14.44
CA THR A 404 -15.52 13.55 14.75
C THR A 404 -15.41 12.04 14.97
N GLU A 405 -16.47 11.40 15.45
CA GLU A 405 -16.53 9.93 15.62
C GLU A 405 -16.46 9.20 14.27
N ARG A 406 -16.99 9.82 13.22
CA ARG A 406 -16.92 9.29 11.85
C ARG A 406 -15.67 9.73 11.11
N LEU A 407 -14.84 10.62 11.64
CA LEU A 407 -13.57 11.03 11.03
C LEU A 407 -12.45 10.01 11.31
N ALA A 408 -12.61 8.79 10.81
CA ALA A 408 -11.70 7.67 11.02
C ALA A 408 -11.14 7.10 9.70
N CYS A 409 -10.32 7.90 9.01
CA CYS A 409 -9.59 7.50 7.79
C CYS A 409 -8.22 6.89 8.05
N SER A 410 -7.76 6.90 9.30
CA SER A 410 -6.54 6.22 9.70
C SER A 410 -6.62 4.76 9.29
N LYS A 411 -5.54 4.22 8.73
CA LYS A 411 -5.43 2.77 8.55
C LYS A 411 -5.69 2.08 9.90
N THR A 412 -6.65 1.19 9.90
CA THR A 412 -6.89 0.26 10.99
C THR A 412 -6.66 -1.16 10.49
N CYS A 413 -6.64 -2.12 11.40
CA CYS A 413 -6.68 -3.53 11.04
C CYS A 413 -7.94 -3.90 10.23
N PHE A 414 -9.04 -3.16 10.39
CA PHE A 414 -10.33 -3.50 9.80
C PHE A 414 -10.47 -3.11 8.32
N ASN A 415 -9.64 -2.18 7.82
CA ASN A 415 -9.80 -1.60 6.48
C ASN A 415 -8.51 -1.56 5.66
N SER A 416 -7.49 -2.35 6.05
CA SER A 416 -6.15 -2.24 5.48
C SER A 416 -5.47 -3.58 5.17
N ALA A 417 -6.24 -4.58 4.72
CA ALA A 417 -5.72 -5.89 4.39
C ALA A 417 -6.34 -6.50 3.12
N ASP A 418 -5.58 -7.36 2.44
CA ASP A 418 -6.12 -8.37 1.53
C ASP A 418 -6.16 -9.69 2.30
N ILE A 419 -7.36 -10.23 2.52
CA ILE A 419 -7.60 -11.41 3.35
C ILE A 419 -7.99 -12.59 2.45
N GLY A 420 -7.08 -13.55 2.31
CA GLY A 420 -7.31 -14.79 1.58
C GLY A 420 -7.67 -15.94 2.52
N PHE A 421 -8.86 -16.50 2.37
CA PHE A 421 -9.25 -17.72 3.06
C PHE A 421 -8.79 -18.95 2.28
N VAL A 422 -8.10 -19.88 2.94
CA VAL A 422 -7.70 -21.17 2.37
C VAL A 422 -8.45 -22.25 3.13
N ILE A 423 -9.48 -22.81 2.50
CA ILE A 423 -10.55 -23.56 3.15
C ILE A 423 -10.42 -25.04 2.78
N ASP A 424 -10.27 -25.87 3.81
CA ASP A 424 -10.29 -27.32 3.67
C ASP A 424 -11.69 -27.82 3.33
N GLY A 425 -11.81 -28.48 2.17
CA GLY A 425 -13.03 -29.12 1.69
C GLY A 425 -12.95 -30.65 1.68
N SER A 426 -12.01 -31.23 2.43
CA SER A 426 -11.72 -32.66 2.46
C SER A 426 -12.86 -33.50 3.03
N SER A 427 -12.75 -34.82 2.84
CA SER A 427 -13.75 -35.80 3.27
C SER A 427 -13.90 -35.88 4.79
N SER A 428 -12.86 -35.56 5.57
CA SER A 428 -12.92 -35.55 7.05
C SER A 428 -13.82 -34.45 7.59
N VAL A 429 -13.87 -33.31 6.90
CA VAL A 429 -14.74 -32.19 7.27
C VAL A 429 -16.20 -32.63 7.13
N GLY A 430 -16.59 -33.10 5.94
CA GLY A 430 -17.97 -33.48 5.62
C GLY A 430 -18.90 -32.28 5.39
N THR A 431 -20.02 -32.53 4.71
CA THR A 431 -20.93 -31.47 4.20
C THR A 431 -21.49 -30.55 5.29
N GLY A 432 -21.88 -31.11 6.44
CA GLY A 432 -22.47 -30.35 7.55
C GLY A 432 -21.47 -29.37 8.16
N ASN A 433 -20.31 -29.87 8.59
CA ASN A 433 -19.25 -29.06 9.17
C ASN A 433 -18.67 -28.05 8.17
N PHE A 434 -18.63 -28.39 6.87
CA PHE A 434 -18.20 -27.44 5.84
C PHE A 434 -19.09 -26.19 5.81
N ARG A 435 -20.40 -26.32 6.07
CA ARG A 435 -21.30 -25.16 6.24
C ARG A 435 -20.94 -24.33 7.47
N THR A 436 -20.55 -24.96 8.56
CA THR A 436 -20.06 -24.27 9.78
C THR A 436 -18.77 -23.50 9.50
N VAL A 437 -17.84 -24.07 8.73
CA VAL A 437 -16.62 -23.39 8.26
C VAL A 437 -16.95 -22.16 7.41
N LEU A 438 -17.84 -22.29 6.43
CA LEU A 438 -18.27 -21.14 5.62
C LEU A 438 -18.96 -20.05 6.45
N GLN A 439 -19.74 -20.44 7.47
CA GLN A 439 -20.36 -19.50 8.40
C GLN A 439 -19.31 -18.76 9.24
N PHE A 440 -18.26 -19.45 9.67
CA PHE A 440 -17.12 -18.85 10.36
C PHE A 440 -16.37 -17.84 9.46
N VAL A 441 -16.06 -18.22 8.21
CA VAL A 441 -15.45 -17.33 7.20
C VAL A 441 -16.32 -16.09 6.96
N ALA A 442 -17.64 -16.27 6.85
CA ALA A 442 -18.59 -15.17 6.70
C ALA A 442 -18.62 -14.26 7.93
N ASN A 443 -18.56 -14.81 9.15
CA ASN A 443 -18.54 -14.03 10.38
C ASN A 443 -17.24 -13.21 10.52
N LEU A 444 -16.08 -13.79 10.24
CA LEU A 444 -14.82 -13.03 10.18
C LEU A 444 -14.90 -11.90 9.14
N SER A 445 -15.42 -12.19 7.94
CA SER A 445 -15.54 -11.22 6.86
C SER A 445 -16.43 -10.02 7.22
N LYS A 446 -17.42 -10.20 8.11
CA LYS A 446 -18.33 -9.12 8.54
C LYS A 446 -17.65 -8.05 9.38
N GLU A 447 -16.58 -8.41 10.11
CA GLU A 447 -15.86 -7.49 11.00
C GLU A 447 -15.04 -6.45 10.23
N PHE A 448 -14.67 -6.75 8.98
CA PHE A 448 -13.85 -5.86 8.16
C PHE A 448 -14.69 -4.87 7.32
N GLU A 449 -14.10 -3.73 6.97
CA GLU A 449 -14.67 -2.78 6.01
C GLU A 449 -14.24 -3.17 4.60
N ILE A 450 -15.18 -3.72 3.81
CA ILE A 450 -14.89 -4.28 2.49
C ILE A 450 -15.15 -3.26 1.39
N SER A 451 -14.13 -2.98 0.58
CA SER A 451 -14.21 -2.18 -0.66
C SER A 451 -13.00 -2.42 -1.57
N ASP A 452 -13.03 -1.92 -2.81
CA ASP A 452 -11.89 -1.98 -3.75
C ASP A 452 -10.62 -1.28 -3.25
N THR A 453 -10.79 -0.36 -2.31
CA THR A 453 -9.72 0.46 -1.73
C THR A 453 -9.40 0.08 -0.30
N ASP A 454 -10.31 -0.56 0.42
CA ASP A 454 -10.20 -0.98 1.82
C ASP A 454 -9.89 -2.48 1.88
N THR A 455 -10.50 -3.24 2.79
CA THR A 455 -10.23 -4.67 2.88
C THR A 455 -10.81 -5.40 1.69
N ARG A 456 -10.03 -6.28 1.05
CA ARG A 456 -10.50 -7.15 -0.03
C ARG A 456 -10.41 -8.60 0.40
N ILE A 457 -11.37 -9.41 -0.03
CA ILE A 457 -11.48 -10.80 0.41
C ILE A 457 -11.45 -11.73 -0.80
N GLY A 458 -10.70 -12.82 -0.68
CA GLY A 458 -10.67 -13.91 -1.66
C GLY A 458 -10.73 -15.26 -0.95
N ALA A 459 -11.10 -16.29 -1.70
CA ALA A 459 -11.21 -17.64 -1.16
C ALA A 459 -10.64 -18.68 -2.12
N VAL A 460 -9.85 -19.59 -1.56
CA VAL A 460 -9.36 -20.82 -2.19
C VAL A 460 -9.93 -21.99 -1.40
N GLN A 461 -10.48 -22.98 -2.09
CA GLN A 461 -10.84 -24.26 -1.49
C GLN A 461 -9.82 -25.32 -1.94
N TYR A 462 -9.48 -26.26 -1.05
CA TYR A 462 -8.58 -27.34 -1.39
C TYR A 462 -9.04 -28.70 -0.85
N THR A 463 -8.65 -29.74 -1.58
CA THR A 463 -8.67 -31.14 -1.17
C THR A 463 -7.33 -31.79 -1.54
N TYR A 464 -7.32 -32.82 -2.41
CA TYR A 464 -6.14 -33.21 -3.18
C TYR A 464 -5.76 -32.13 -4.22
N GLU A 465 -6.77 -31.45 -4.75
CA GLU A 465 -6.65 -30.39 -5.75
C GLU A 465 -7.06 -29.04 -5.16
N GLN A 466 -6.70 -27.93 -5.82
CA GLN A 466 -6.95 -26.58 -5.34
C GLN A 466 -7.77 -25.80 -6.36
N ARG A 467 -8.73 -25.00 -5.89
CA ARG A 467 -9.53 -24.13 -6.75
C ARG A 467 -9.71 -22.75 -6.15
N LEU A 468 -9.59 -21.73 -6.99
CA LEU A 468 -9.95 -20.36 -6.66
C LEU A 468 -11.47 -20.21 -6.74
N GLU A 469 -12.13 -20.01 -5.60
CA GLU A 469 -13.58 -19.74 -5.56
C GLU A 469 -13.87 -18.32 -6.06
N PHE A 470 -13.11 -17.34 -5.56
CA PHE A 470 -13.14 -15.96 -6.03
C PHE A 470 -11.87 -15.21 -5.61
N GLY A 471 -11.41 -14.29 -6.46
CA GLY A 471 -10.25 -13.44 -6.23
C GLY A 471 -10.57 -12.11 -5.52
N PHE A 472 -9.52 -11.38 -5.12
CA PHE A 472 -9.64 -10.06 -4.45
C PHE A 472 -10.31 -8.97 -5.29
N ASP A 473 -10.41 -9.16 -6.60
CA ASP A 473 -10.92 -8.22 -7.60
C ASP A 473 -12.32 -8.57 -8.09
N MET A 474 -12.89 -9.69 -7.64
CA MET A 474 -14.19 -10.18 -8.13
C MET A 474 -15.39 -9.46 -7.49
N TYR A 475 -15.29 -9.13 -6.21
CA TYR A 475 -16.37 -8.50 -5.45
C TYR A 475 -15.83 -7.37 -4.59
N SER A 476 -16.54 -6.23 -4.62
CA SER A 476 -16.14 -5.00 -3.96
C SER A 476 -17.09 -4.57 -2.83
N THR A 477 -18.17 -5.32 -2.60
CA THR A 477 -19.14 -5.02 -1.53
C THR A 477 -19.19 -6.15 -0.51
N LYS A 478 -19.46 -5.77 0.75
CA LYS A 478 -19.66 -6.72 1.85
C LYS A 478 -20.78 -7.72 1.54
N SER A 479 -21.90 -7.25 0.97
CA SER A 479 -23.03 -8.11 0.61
C SER A 479 -22.63 -9.18 -0.41
N ASP A 480 -21.92 -8.80 -1.47
CA ASP A 480 -21.55 -9.72 -2.55
C ASP A 480 -20.55 -10.77 -2.07
N ILE A 481 -19.58 -10.38 -1.25
CA ILE A 481 -18.64 -11.32 -0.61
C ILE A 481 -19.37 -12.32 0.28
N LEU A 482 -20.29 -11.87 1.14
CA LEU A 482 -21.04 -12.77 2.02
C LEU A 482 -21.92 -13.75 1.23
N ASN A 483 -22.49 -13.31 0.10
CA ASN A 483 -23.25 -14.17 -0.78
C ASN A 483 -22.35 -15.15 -1.55
N ALA A 484 -21.16 -14.72 -1.97
CA ALA A 484 -20.18 -15.58 -2.63
C ALA A 484 -19.69 -16.70 -1.71
N ILE A 485 -19.32 -16.38 -0.47
CA ILE A 485 -18.91 -17.36 0.56
C ILE A 485 -20.00 -18.43 0.76
N LYS A 486 -21.27 -18.03 0.87
CA LYS A 486 -22.38 -18.98 1.06
C LYS A 486 -22.57 -19.95 -0.11
N ARG A 487 -22.22 -19.53 -1.33
CA ARG A 487 -22.37 -20.34 -2.55
C ARG A 487 -21.25 -21.34 -2.77
N VAL A 488 -20.15 -21.24 -2.02
CA VAL A 488 -19.04 -22.20 -2.11
C VAL A 488 -19.57 -23.61 -1.81
N GLY A 489 -19.40 -24.51 -2.77
CA GLY A 489 -19.85 -25.91 -2.66
C GLY A 489 -18.81 -26.80 -1.99
N TYR A 490 -19.25 -27.77 -1.20
CA TYR A 490 -18.40 -28.82 -0.65
C TYR A 490 -17.88 -29.73 -1.77
N TRP A 491 -16.60 -30.15 -1.69
CA TRP A 491 -15.94 -30.88 -2.76
C TRP A 491 -15.56 -32.33 -2.40
N SER A 492 -15.18 -32.62 -1.15
CA SER A 492 -14.69 -33.92 -0.69
C SER A 492 -13.36 -34.34 -1.35
N GLY A 493 -12.51 -35.04 -0.61
CA GLY A 493 -11.19 -35.49 -1.08
C GLY A 493 -10.20 -35.59 0.07
N GLY A 494 -8.91 -35.51 -0.23
CA GLY A 494 -7.84 -35.51 0.76
C GLY A 494 -7.46 -34.12 1.24
N THR A 495 -6.38 -34.01 2.00
CA THR A 495 -5.95 -32.77 2.65
C THR A 495 -4.51 -32.43 2.22
N SER A 496 -4.34 -31.77 1.08
CA SER A 496 -3.03 -31.32 0.57
C SER A 496 -2.78 -29.85 0.91
N THR A 497 -2.49 -29.57 2.19
CA THR A 497 -2.37 -28.22 2.73
C THR A 497 -1.14 -27.46 2.19
N GLY A 498 -0.03 -28.14 1.93
CA GLY A 498 1.18 -27.53 1.38
C GLY A 498 0.96 -27.00 -0.05
N ALA A 499 0.32 -27.80 -0.89
CA ALA A 499 -0.12 -27.42 -2.23
C ALA A 499 -1.15 -26.28 -2.17
N ALA A 500 -2.07 -26.30 -1.20
CA ALA A 500 -3.04 -25.23 -0.99
C ALA A 500 -2.37 -23.87 -0.69
N ILE A 501 -1.37 -23.85 0.19
CA ILE A 501 -0.58 -22.64 0.47
C ILE A 501 0.10 -22.14 -0.81
N SER A 502 0.77 -23.03 -1.54
CA SER A 502 1.48 -22.67 -2.78
C SER A 502 0.53 -22.11 -3.84
N TYR A 503 -0.63 -22.74 -4.02
CA TYR A 503 -1.66 -22.28 -4.93
C TYR A 503 -2.22 -20.91 -4.54
N ALA A 504 -2.52 -20.70 -3.25
CA ALA A 504 -2.99 -19.41 -2.74
C ALA A 504 -1.96 -18.30 -2.99
N LEU A 505 -0.67 -18.57 -2.82
CA LEU A 505 0.39 -17.60 -3.11
C LEU A 505 0.44 -17.19 -4.58
N GLU A 506 0.28 -18.14 -5.51
CA GLU A 506 0.39 -17.88 -6.95
C GLU A 506 -0.90 -17.35 -7.58
N GLN A 507 -2.06 -17.87 -7.19
CA GLN A 507 -3.33 -17.55 -7.85
C GLN A 507 -4.11 -16.43 -7.16
N LEU A 508 -3.92 -16.24 -5.85
CA LEU A 508 -4.61 -15.24 -5.06
C LEU A 508 -3.68 -14.09 -4.63
N PHE A 509 -2.66 -14.36 -3.81
CA PHE A 509 -1.81 -13.30 -3.24
C PHE A 509 -0.86 -12.62 -4.22
N LYS A 510 -0.60 -13.22 -5.39
CA LYS A 510 0.11 -12.56 -6.49
C LYS A 510 -0.66 -11.35 -7.05
N LYS A 511 -2.00 -11.37 -6.96
CA LYS A 511 -2.89 -10.27 -7.37
C LYS A 511 -3.15 -9.25 -6.24
N SER A 512 -2.57 -9.47 -5.06
CA SER A 512 -2.64 -8.52 -3.96
C SER A 512 -1.92 -7.22 -4.31
N LYS A 513 -2.47 -6.08 -3.88
CA LYS A 513 -1.83 -4.78 -4.11
C LYS A 513 -0.59 -4.68 -3.20
N PRO A 514 0.56 -4.15 -3.69
CA PRO A 514 1.81 -4.11 -2.91
C PRO A 514 1.73 -3.39 -1.55
N ASN A 515 0.75 -2.50 -1.39
CA ASN A 515 0.53 -1.66 -0.20
C ASN A 515 -0.52 -2.23 0.78
N LYS A 516 -1.08 -3.42 0.49
CA LYS A 516 -2.02 -4.13 1.35
C LYS A 516 -1.26 -5.12 2.22
N ARG A 517 -1.65 -5.20 3.50
CA ARG A 517 -1.23 -6.32 4.33
C ARG A 517 -1.86 -7.58 3.79
N LYS A 518 -1.07 -8.63 3.60
CA LYS A 518 -1.54 -9.91 3.08
C LYS A 518 -1.79 -10.83 4.25
N LEU A 519 -3.05 -11.17 4.49
CA LEU A 519 -3.44 -12.08 5.56
C LEU A 519 -3.98 -13.36 4.93
N MET A 520 -3.36 -14.49 5.22
CA MET A 520 -3.87 -15.80 4.86
C MET A 520 -4.50 -16.44 6.08
N ILE A 521 -5.78 -16.79 6.01
CA ILE A 521 -6.47 -17.54 7.06
C ILE A 521 -6.70 -18.95 6.53
N LEU A 522 -5.87 -19.88 6.98
CA LEU A 522 -5.91 -21.28 6.60
C LEU A 522 -6.74 -22.07 7.62
N ILE A 523 -7.72 -22.81 7.14
CA ILE A 523 -8.62 -23.62 7.97
C ILE A 523 -8.44 -25.08 7.55
N THR A 524 -8.26 -25.98 8.52
CA THR A 524 -8.14 -27.43 8.30
C THR A 524 -8.67 -28.23 9.49
N ASP A 525 -9.09 -29.47 9.26
CA ASP A 525 -9.56 -30.38 10.32
C ASP A 525 -8.66 -31.62 10.53
N GLY A 526 -7.55 -31.70 9.78
CA GLY A 526 -6.72 -32.89 9.73
C GLY A 526 -5.25 -32.61 9.41
N ARG A 527 -4.49 -33.70 9.29
CA ARG A 527 -3.06 -33.68 8.97
C ARG A 527 -2.84 -33.61 7.46
N SER A 528 -1.87 -32.83 7.03
CA SER A 528 -1.56 -32.70 5.59
C SER A 528 -0.94 -33.98 5.03
N TYR A 529 -1.27 -34.31 3.77
CA TYR A 529 -0.63 -35.41 3.03
C TYR A 529 0.70 -35.03 2.37
N ASP A 530 1.01 -33.73 2.30
CA ASP A 530 2.21 -33.18 1.68
C ASP A 530 3.02 -32.29 2.66
N ASP A 531 4.25 -31.91 2.27
CA ASP A 531 5.10 -31.08 3.12
C ASP A 531 4.57 -29.63 3.18
N ILE A 532 4.25 -29.20 4.39
CA ILE A 532 3.75 -27.85 4.68
C ILE A 532 4.87 -26.84 4.96
N ARG A 533 6.12 -27.29 5.16
CA ARG A 533 7.23 -26.44 5.64
C ARG A 533 7.73 -25.49 4.58
N ILE A 534 7.96 -25.99 3.37
CA ILE A 534 8.46 -25.17 2.26
C ILE A 534 7.40 -24.13 1.83
N PRO A 535 6.12 -24.49 1.63
CA PRO A 535 5.07 -23.54 1.28
C PRO A 535 4.82 -22.48 2.36
N ALA A 536 4.77 -22.87 3.65
CA ALA A 536 4.60 -21.92 4.75
C ALA A 536 5.75 -20.91 4.82
N MET A 537 6.98 -21.36 4.58
CA MET A 537 8.14 -20.47 4.52
C MET A 537 8.09 -19.53 3.31
N ALA A 538 7.65 -20.04 2.15
CA ALA A 538 7.45 -19.21 0.97
C ALA A 538 6.38 -18.13 1.21
N ALA A 539 5.31 -18.44 1.95
CA ALA A 539 4.29 -17.47 2.34
C ALA A 539 4.89 -16.35 3.20
N TYR A 540 5.65 -16.72 4.23
CA TYR A 540 6.35 -15.77 5.11
C TYR A 540 7.28 -14.84 4.32
N HIS A 541 8.14 -15.38 3.44
CA HIS A 541 9.05 -14.56 2.63
C HIS A 541 8.35 -13.66 1.60
N LYS A 542 7.13 -14.01 1.18
CA LYS A 542 6.29 -13.16 0.31
C LYS A 542 5.50 -12.10 1.09
N GLY A 543 5.75 -11.95 2.39
CA GLY A 543 5.10 -10.98 3.26
C GLY A 543 3.64 -11.32 3.58
N VAL A 544 3.28 -12.61 3.53
CA VAL A 544 1.95 -13.10 3.87
C VAL A 544 1.95 -13.57 5.32
N ILE A 545 1.14 -12.90 6.16
CA ILE A 545 0.92 -13.29 7.55
C ILE A 545 -0.14 -14.38 7.56
N THR A 546 0.22 -15.55 8.06
CA THR A 546 -0.61 -16.75 8.03
C THR A 546 -1.18 -17.04 9.41
N TYR A 547 -2.50 -17.08 9.49
CA TYR A 547 -3.29 -17.54 10.62
C TYR A 547 -3.74 -18.96 10.33
N ALA A 548 -3.31 -19.94 11.13
CA ALA A 548 -3.68 -21.35 10.99
C ALA A 548 -4.78 -21.70 12.00
N ILE A 549 -5.91 -22.21 11.52
CA ILE A 549 -7.06 -22.59 12.33
C ILE A 549 -7.29 -24.09 12.13
N GLY A 550 -6.89 -24.86 13.12
CA GLY A 550 -7.14 -26.29 13.18
C GLY A 550 -8.39 -26.61 13.98
N ILE A 551 -9.16 -27.57 13.50
CA ILE A 551 -10.41 -28.00 14.12
C ILE A 551 -10.34 -29.50 14.42
N ALA A 552 -10.92 -29.94 15.54
CA ALA A 552 -11.06 -31.34 15.93
C ALA A 552 -9.74 -32.13 15.87
N TRP A 553 -9.47 -32.86 14.79
CA TRP A 553 -8.32 -33.75 14.66
C TRP A 553 -7.09 -33.10 14.02
N ALA A 554 -7.11 -31.77 13.86
CA ALA A 554 -5.99 -31.02 13.30
C ALA A 554 -4.69 -31.20 14.13
N ALA A 555 -3.57 -31.36 13.44
CA ALA A 555 -2.28 -31.57 14.08
C ALA A 555 -1.67 -30.25 14.56
N GLN A 556 -1.61 -30.03 15.88
CA GLN A 556 -1.09 -28.77 16.46
C GLN A 556 0.34 -28.44 15.99
N ASP A 557 1.19 -29.45 15.84
CA ASP A 557 2.56 -29.29 15.33
C ASP A 557 2.60 -28.76 13.89
N GLU A 558 1.62 -29.11 13.05
CA GLU A 558 1.51 -28.56 11.70
C GLU A 558 0.95 -27.14 11.70
N LEU A 559 -0.03 -26.85 12.56
CA LEU A 559 -0.56 -25.49 12.71
C LEU A 559 0.53 -24.50 13.12
N ASP A 560 1.40 -24.89 14.05
CA ASP A 560 2.51 -24.05 14.52
C ASP A 560 3.56 -23.77 13.43
N ILE A 561 3.70 -24.67 12.45
CA ILE A 561 4.61 -24.48 11.31
C ILE A 561 3.97 -23.62 10.22
N ILE A 562 2.67 -23.81 9.97
CA ILE A 562 1.91 -23.04 8.97
C ILE A 562 1.75 -21.59 9.42
N ALA A 563 1.47 -21.39 10.72
CA ALA A 563 1.26 -20.09 11.30
C ALA A 563 2.51 -19.21 11.25
N SER A 564 2.31 -17.90 11.09
CA SER A 564 3.41 -16.94 11.17
C SER A 564 3.94 -16.82 12.61
N TYR A 565 5.25 -16.56 12.74
CA TYR A 565 5.87 -16.43 14.06
C TYR A 565 5.46 -15.11 14.74
N PRO A 566 5.17 -15.11 16.06
CA PRO A 566 5.13 -16.28 16.93
C PRO A 566 3.83 -17.09 16.76
N ALA A 567 3.98 -18.43 16.70
CA ALA A 567 2.86 -19.34 16.41
C ALA A 567 1.70 -19.18 17.41
N LYS A 568 1.99 -18.95 18.70
CA LYS A 568 0.97 -18.72 19.75
C LYS A 568 -0.05 -17.60 19.44
N ASP A 569 0.30 -16.65 18.57
CA ASP A 569 -0.56 -15.52 18.21
C ASP A 569 -1.29 -15.74 16.88
N HIS A 570 -0.92 -16.79 16.13
CA HIS A 570 -1.37 -17.04 14.76
C HIS A 570 -1.92 -18.46 14.54
N ALA A 571 -1.65 -19.40 15.44
CA ALA A 571 -2.18 -20.77 15.44
C ALA A 571 -3.33 -20.86 16.45
N PHE A 572 -4.46 -21.40 16.00
CA PHE A 572 -5.65 -21.60 16.81
C PHE A 572 -6.10 -23.04 16.65
N PHE A 573 -6.34 -23.68 17.78
CA PHE A 573 -6.95 -25.01 17.82
C PHE A 573 -8.33 -24.91 18.42
N VAL A 574 -9.30 -25.55 17.77
CA VAL A 574 -10.70 -25.54 18.16
C VAL A 574 -11.18 -26.98 18.26
N ASP A 575 -11.67 -27.38 19.43
CA ASP A 575 -12.02 -28.78 19.68
C ASP A 575 -13.16 -29.29 18.77
N GLU A 576 -14.12 -28.42 18.43
CA GLU A 576 -15.31 -28.78 17.67
C GLU A 576 -15.71 -27.68 16.68
N PHE A 577 -16.27 -28.06 15.53
CA PHE A 577 -16.71 -27.11 14.49
C PHE A 577 -17.71 -26.08 15.02
N ASP A 578 -18.65 -26.50 15.87
CA ASP A 578 -19.66 -25.60 16.45
C ASP A 578 -19.05 -24.52 17.35
N ASN A 579 -17.82 -24.70 17.83
CA ASN A 579 -17.13 -23.70 18.66
C ASN A 579 -16.34 -22.67 17.84
N LEU A 580 -16.23 -22.81 16.52
CA LEU A 580 -15.48 -21.89 15.64
C LEU A 580 -15.87 -20.42 15.84
N TYR A 581 -17.17 -20.14 16.00
CA TYR A 581 -17.65 -18.75 16.15
C TYR A 581 -17.05 -18.05 17.37
N LYS A 582 -16.72 -18.79 18.44
CA LYS A 582 -16.13 -18.24 19.67
C LYS A 582 -14.73 -17.68 19.45
N PHE A 583 -14.05 -18.11 18.40
CA PHE A 583 -12.70 -17.67 18.07
C PHE A 583 -12.65 -16.43 17.17
N VAL A 584 -13.78 -16.01 16.58
CA VAL A 584 -13.85 -14.79 15.75
C VAL A 584 -13.29 -13.58 16.49
N PRO A 585 -13.71 -13.23 17.73
CA PRO A 585 -13.16 -12.07 18.44
C PRO A 585 -11.66 -12.18 18.69
N LYS A 586 -11.17 -13.39 19.00
CA LYS A 586 -9.76 -13.62 19.31
C LYS A 586 -8.87 -13.50 18.07
N VAL A 587 -9.28 -14.07 16.94
CA VAL A 587 -8.58 -13.94 15.66
C VAL A 587 -8.49 -12.47 15.25
N ILE A 588 -9.61 -11.74 15.33
CA ILE A 588 -9.65 -10.30 15.03
C ILE A 588 -8.73 -9.50 15.96
N GLN A 589 -8.76 -9.79 17.27
CA GLN A 589 -7.88 -9.14 18.24
C GLN A 589 -6.40 -9.34 17.87
N ASN A 590 -6.02 -10.56 17.50
CA ASN A 590 -4.63 -10.87 17.13
C ASN A 590 -4.25 -10.19 15.81
N ILE A 591 -5.13 -10.18 14.79
CA ILE A 591 -4.95 -9.40 13.55
C ILE A 591 -4.72 -7.93 13.87
N CYS A 592 -5.50 -7.35 14.78
CA CYS A 592 -5.35 -5.96 15.16
C CYS A 592 -4.09 -5.67 15.98
N THR A 593 -3.65 -6.62 16.80
CA THR A 593 -2.41 -6.50 17.57
C THR A 593 -1.21 -6.52 16.63
N GLU A 594 -1.17 -7.48 15.70
CA GLU A 594 -0.16 -7.57 14.63
C GLU A 594 -0.20 -6.34 13.70
N PHE A 595 -1.40 -5.79 13.49
CA PHE A 595 -1.54 -4.54 12.75
C PHE A 595 -0.80 -3.40 13.46
N ASN A 596 -0.99 -3.25 14.76
CA ASN A 596 -0.48 -2.11 15.52
C ASN A 596 0.99 -2.26 15.95
N SER A 597 1.54 -3.48 15.97
CA SER A 597 2.94 -3.76 16.36
C SER A 597 3.96 -3.39 15.29
N GLN A 598 3.57 -3.40 14.01
CA GLN A 598 4.47 -3.03 12.91
C GLN A 598 4.53 -1.50 12.76
N PRO A 599 5.74 -0.91 12.65
CA PRO A 599 5.88 0.53 12.49
C PRO A 599 5.07 1.02 11.28
N ARG A 600 4.27 2.08 11.49
CA ARG A 600 3.62 2.81 10.41
C ARG A 600 4.74 3.52 9.66
N ASN A 601 5.13 2.97 8.51
CA ASN A 601 6.14 3.54 7.62
C ASN A 601 5.94 5.05 7.40
#